data_AF-A0A925Q1G3-F1
#
_entry.id   AF-A0A925Q1G3-F1
#
_cell.length_a   1.000
_cell.length_b   1.000
_cell.length_c   1.000
_cell.angle_alpha   90.00
_cell.angle_beta   90.00
_cell.angle_gamma   90.00
#
_symmetry.space_group_name_H-M   'P 1'
#
loop_
_entity.id
_entity.type
_entity.pdbx_description
1 polymer ?
#
loop_
_entity_poly.entity_id
_entity_poly.type
_entity_poly.pdbx_seq_one_letter_code
_entity_poly.pdbx_strand_id
1 'polypeptide(L)'
;TSSAGPFEDYLALGMGKTPLLVAYESQFVTFMLEHPDRLKGDMLLLYPVPTVYSKHVLVPYNERGARVGAALATDAELQLLAHEFGFRTGGDVRGPEMWIKRGVRVPDQITDVVDPPSHEWLERMIVGIEERFK
;
A
#
# COMPACT_ATOMS: atom_id res chain seq x y z
N THR A 1 -14.66 -3.23 -6.97
CA THR A 1 -13.81 -2.41 -7.85
C THR A 1 -12.43 -2.35 -7.23
N SER A 2 -11.38 -2.77 -7.93
CA SER A 2 -10.01 -2.71 -7.40
C SER A 2 -9.48 -1.28 -7.48
N SER A 3 -8.56 -0.89 -6.58
CA SER A 3 -7.85 0.40 -6.66
C SER A 3 -6.94 0.51 -7.89
N ALA A 4 -6.71 -0.59 -8.63
CA ALA A 4 -5.90 -0.62 -9.84
C ALA A 4 -6.44 0.29 -10.96
N GLY A 5 -7.74 0.25 -11.26
CA GLY A 5 -8.32 1.04 -12.34
C GLY A 5 -8.12 2.55 -12.17
N PRO A 6 -8.49 3.14 -11.00
CA PRO A 6 -8.22 4.54 -10.72
C PRO A 6 -6.73 4.93 -10.76
N PHE A 7 -5.84 4.01 -10.38
CA PHE A 7 -4.40 4.24 -10.43
C PHE A 7 -3.87 4.28 -11.87
N GLU A 8 -4.29 3.33 -12.71
CA GLU A 8 -3.96 3.33 -14.15
C GLU A 8 -4.47 4.60 -14.84
N ASP A 9 -5.70 5.03 -14.53
CA ASP A 9 -6.29 6.27 -15.01
C ASP A 9 -5.44 7.49 -14.62
N TYR A 10 -4.95 7.54 -13.37
CA TYR A 10 -4.07 8.60 -12.90
C TYR A 10 -2.74 8.61 -13.68
N LEU A 11 -2.14 7.44 -13.92
CA LEU A 11 -0.90 7.32 -14.68
C LEU A 11 -1.06 7.73 -16.14
N ALA A 12 -2.21 7.44 -16.75
CA ALA A 12 -2.49 7.73 -18.16
C ALA A 12 -2.90 9.19 -18.40
N LEU A 13 -3.75 9.74 -17.54
CA LEU A 13 -4.41 11.04 -17.73
C LEU A 13 -3.72 12.16 -16.95
N GLY A 14 -2.89 11.79 -15.98
CA GLY A 14 -2.04 12.67 -15.20
C GLY A 14 -2.81 13.60 -14.26
N MET A 15 -2.05 14.53 -13.67
CA MET A 15 -2.52 15.47 -12.66
C MET A 15 -3.69 16.37 -13.11
N GLY A 16 -3.89 16.55 -14.43
CA GLY A 16 -4.93 17.42 -14.97
C GLY A 16 -6.34 16.87 -14.75
N LYS A 17 -6.52 15.54 -14.75
CA LYS A 17 -7.82 14.90 -14.47
C LYS A 17 -7.98 14.58 -13.00
N THR A 18 -6.95 14.00 -12.39
CA THR A 18 -6.98 13.51 -11.01
C THR A 18 -5.75 14.05 -10.29
N PRO A 19 -5.81 15.23 -9.65
CA PRO A 19 -4.63 15.82 -8.99
C PRO A 19 -4.24 15.05 -7.72
N LEU A 20 -5.20 14.38 -7.08
CA LEU A 20 -4.98 13.56 -5.88
C LEU A 20 -5.77 12.26 -5.99
N LEU A 21 -5.11 11.14 -5.69
CA LEU A 21 -5.69 9.80 -5.72
C LEU A 21 -5.40 9.07 -4.41
N VAL A 22 -6.41 8.38 -3.88
CA VAL A 22 -6.21 7.38 -2.82
C VAL A 22 -5.79 6.06 -3.47
N ALA A 23 -4.57 5.61 -3.16
CA ALA A 23 -3.99 4.38 -3.71
C ALA A 23 -3.21 3.61 -2.62
N TYR A 24 -2.92 2.33 -2.86
CA TYR A 24 -2.04 1.57 -1.97
C TYR A 24 -0.58 1.95 -2.20
N GLU A 25 0.20 1.98 -1.11
CA GLU A 25 1.66 2.14 -1.17
C GLU A 25 2.30 1.09 -2.06
N SER A 26 1.87 -0.18 -1.96
CA SER A 26 2.44 -1.28 -2.76
C SER A 26 2.30 -1.04 -4.26
N GLN A 27 1.15 -0.51 -4.71
CA GLN A 27 0.93 -0.17 -6.13
C GLN A 27 1.87 0.94 -6.60
N PHE A 28 1.99 2.00 -5.78
CA PHE A 28 2.90 3.10 -6.08
C PHE A 28 4.36 2.65 -6.11
N VAL A 29 4.82 1.94 -5.06
CA VAL A 29 6.21 1.49 -4.96
C VAL A 29 6.56 0.53 -6.09
N THR A 30 5.70 -0.45 -6.38
CA THR A 30 5.91 -1.39 -7.50
C THR A 30 6.08 -0.62 -8.81
N PHE A 31 5.17 0.32 -9.08
CA PHE A 31 5.25 1.14 -10.29
C PHE A 31 6.58 1.93 -10.38
N MET A 32 7.02 2.55 -9.28
CA MET A 32 8.27 3.32 -9.26
C MET A 32 9.51 2.44 -9.41
N LEU A 33 9.47 1.20 -8.91
CA LEU A 33 10.54 0.22 -9.07
C LEU A 33 10.64 -0.31 -10.51
N GLU A 34 9.50 -0.51 -11.18
CA GLU A 34 9.42 -0.94 -12.57
C GLU A 34 9.74 0.18 -13.58
N HIS A 35 9.50 1.44 -13.20
CA HIS A 35 9.70 2.61 -14.07
C HIS A 35 10.65 3.65 -13.45
N PRO A 36 11.96 3.37 -13.34
CA PRO A 36 12.91 4.28 -12.70
C PRO A 36 13.02 5.67 -13.36
N ASP A 37 12.66 5.80 -14.64
CA ASP A 37 12.58 7.08 -15.34
C ASP A 37 11.56 8.04 -14.69
N ARG A 38 10.50 7.48 -14.07
CA ARG A 38 9.43 8.24 -13.41
C ARG A 38 9.82 8.77 -12.04
N LEU A 39 10.93 8.30 -11.43
CA LEU A 39 11.43 8.78 -10.13
C LEU A 39 11.78 10.26 -10.10
N LYS A 40 12.06 10.86 -11.26
CA LYS A 40 12.36 12.30 -11.39
C LYS A 40 11.11 13.17 -11.53
N GLY A 41 9.93 12.56 -11.62
CA GLY A 41 8.67 13.28 -11.75
C GLY A 41 8.18 13.89 -10.43
N ASP A 42 7.07 14.63 -10.54
CA ASP A 42 6.46 15.35 -9.41
C ASP A 42 5.45 14.50 -8.61
N MET A 43 5.34 13.21 -8.92
CA MET A 43 4.42 12.31 -8.23
C MET A 43 4.93 12.01 -6.81
N LEU A 44 4.10 12.30 -5.81
CA LEU A 44 4.43 12.11 -4.40
C LEU A 44 3.37 11.25 -3.71
N LEU A 45 3.82 10.34 -2.86
CA LEU A 45 2.95 9.58 -1.98
C LEU A 45 2.80 10.30 -0.65
N LEU A 46 1.56 10.62 -0.27
CA LEU A 46 1.23 11.32 0.96
C LEU A 46 0.76 10.33 2.03
N TYR A 47 1.20 10.56 3.28
CA TYR A 47 0.83 9.76 4.45
C TYR A 47 0.09 10.66 5.45
N PRO A 48 -1.25 10.66 5.48
CA PRO A 48 -2.03 11.43 6.46
C PRO A 48 -1.69 11.00 7.89
N VAL A 49 -1.80 11.91 8.86
CA VAL A 49 -1.60 11.61 10.29
C VAL A 49 -2.86 12.03 11.06
N PRO A 50 -3.54 11.11 11.77
CA PRO A 50 -3.27 9.67 11.82
C PRO A 50 -3.57 8.98 10.47
N THR A 51 -2.96 7.82 10.25
CA THR A 51 -3.19 7.01 9.05
C THR A 51 -3.91 5.71 9.36
N VAL A 52 -4.51 5.09 8.34
CA VAL A 52 -4.99 3.70 8.40
C VAL A 52 -4.08 2.85 7.53
N TYR A 53 -3.53 1.78 8.12
CA TYR A 53 -2.59 0.91 7.44
C TYR A 53 -3.19 -0.48 7.18
N SER A 54 -3.31 -0.86 5.90
CA SER A 54 -3.84 -2.16 5.49
C SER A 54 -2.79 -3.26 5.66
N LYS A 55 -3.04 -4.19 6.59
CA LYS A 55 -2.20 -5.37 6.81
C LYS A 55 -2.71 -6.55 5.98
N HIS A 56 -1.82 -7.20 5.25
CA HIS A 56 -2.13 -8.46 4.58
C HIS A 56 -1.83 -9.61 5.54
N VAL A 57 -2.86 -10.35 5.93
CA VAL A 57 -2.76 -11.43 6.93
C VAL A 57 -3.16 -12.76 6.30
N LEU A 58 -2.29 -13.76 6.43
CA LEU A 58 -2.61 -15.13 6.05
C LEU A 58 -3.12 -15.89 7.28
N VAL A 59 -4.33 -16.44 7.19
CA VAL A 59 -4.93 -17.29 8.23
C VAL A 59 -4.96 -18.73 7.74
N PRO A 60 -4.09 -19.63 8.24
CA PRO A 60 -4.02 -20.99 7.75
C PRO A 60 -5.12 -21.86 8.36
N TYR A 61 -5.80 -22.66 7.54
CA TYR A 61 -6.83 -23.62 7.99
C TYR A 61 -6.33 -25.06 8.19
N ASN A 62 -5.08 -25.34 7.81
CA ASN A 62 -4.46 -26.67 7.94
C ASN A 62 -2.93 -26.55 8.01
N GLU A 63 -2.26 -27.67 8.28
CA GLU A 63 -0.80 -27.72 8.39
C GLU A 63 -0.07 -27.28 7.12
N ARG A 64 -0.61 -27.57 5.93
CA ARG A 64 0.00 -27.12 4.67
C ARG A 64 -0.06 -25.61 4.54
N GLY A 65 -1.18 -25.00 4.91
CA GLY A 65 -1.34 -23.55 4.97
C GLY A 65 -0.42 -22.92 6.01
N ALA A 66 -0.23 -23.57 7.16
CA ALA A 66 0.69 -23.09 8.20
C ALA A 66 2.13 -23.08 7.68
N ARG A 67 2.55 -24.09 6.90
CA ARG A 67 3.86 -24.09 6.23
C ARG A 67 4.02 -22.94 5.24
N VAL A 68 2.98 -22.60 4.48
CA VAL A 68 3.00 -21.44 3.56
C VAL A 68 3.14 -20.14 4.35
N GLY A 69 2.38 -19.96 5.41
CA GLY A 69 2.49 -18.78 6.28
C GLY A 69 3.89 -18.64 6.89
N ALA A 70 4.47 -19.74 7.36
CA ALA A 70 5.83 -19.76 7.88
C ALA A 70 6.86 -19.38 6.80
N ALA A 71 6.75 -19.93 5.58
CA ALA A 71 7.63 -19.60 4.47
C ALA A 71 7.54 -18.10 4.13
N LEU A 72 6.34 -17.56 3.92
CA LEU A 72 6.16 -16.12 3.63
C LEU A 72 6.71 -15.21 4.73
N ALA A 73 6.77 -15.68 5.98
CA ALA A 73 7.25 -14.90 7.12
C ALA A 73 8.76 -15.03 7.37
N THR A 74 9.42 -16.08 6.90
CA THR A 74 10.81 -16.40 7.29
C THR A 74 11.77 -16.67 6.14
N ASP A 75 11.25 -17.00 4.96
CA ASP A 75 12.07 -17.22 3.78
C ASP A 75 12.55 -15.89 3.20
N ALA A 76 13.87 -15.73 3.13
CA ALA A 76 14.49 -14.48 2.68
C ALA A 76 14.19 -14.16 1.21
N GLU A 77 14.07 -15.16 0.33
CA GLU A 77 13.76 -14.95 -1.08
C GLU A 77 12.31 -14.47 -1.24
N LEU A 78 11.38 -15.07 -0.50
CA LEU A 78 9.98 -14.63 -0.50
C LEU A 78 9.80 -13.22 0.10
N GLN A 79 10.53 -12.88 1.16
CA GLN A 79 10.53 -11.54 1.72
C GLN A 79 11.09 -10.50 0.73
N LEU A 80 12.20 -10.82 0.06
CA LEU A 80 12.76 -9.97 -0.98
C LEU A 80 11.77 -9.76 -2.13
N LEU A 81 11.13 -10.82 -2.60
CA LEU A 81 10.11 -10.73 -3.65
C LEU A 81 8.94 -9.84 -3.20
N ALA A 82 8.47 -9.99 -1.96
CA ALA A 82 7.43 -9.12 -1.41
C ALA A 82 7.84 -7.64 -1.43
N HIS A 83 9.11 -7.32 -1.17
CA HIS A 83 9.62 -5.96 -1.28
C HIS A 83 9.66 -5.45 -2.72
N GLU A 84 9.92 -6.30 -3.72
CA GLU A 84 9.85 -5.91 -5.13
C GLU A 84 8.43 -5.49 -5.54
N PHE A 85 7.42 -6.08 -4.90
CA PHE A 85 6.01 -5.70 -5.05
C PHE A 85 5.53 -4.66 -4.01
N GLY A 86 6.46 -3.91 -3.41
CA GLY A 86 6.13 -2.79 -2.52
C GLY A 86 5.47 -3.18 -1.20
N PHE A 87 5.57 -4.43 -0.77
CA PHE A 87 5.08 -4.87 0.54
C PHE A 87 6.14 -4.66 1.63
N ARG A 88 5.71 -4.11 2.76
CA ARG A 88 6.53 -4.06 3.98
C ARG A 88 6.42 -5.40 4.70
N THR A 89 7.48 -6.20 4.65
CA THR A 89 7.63 -7.42 5.46
C THR A 89 8.57 -7.18 6.64
N GLY A 90 8.55 -8.10 7.61
CA GLY A 90 9.60 -8.19 8.62
C GLY A 90 10.82 -8.95 8.09
N GLY A 91 11.88 -9.01 8.88
CA GLY A 91 13.14 -9.68 8.51
C GLY A 91 14.36 -8.76 8.70
N ASP A 92 15.52 -9.26 8.29
CA ASP A 92 16.79 -8.51 8.39
C ASP A 92 16.89 -7.40 7.34
N VAL A 93 16.30 -7.62 6.17
CA VAL A 93 16.21 -6.62 5.10
C VAL A 93 14.86 -5.93 5.19
N ARG A 94 14.86 -4.59 5.22
CA ARG A 94 13.63 -3.80 5.20
C ARG A 94 13.34 -3.31 3.79
N GLY A 95 12.11 -3.51 3.32
CA GLY A 95 11.62 -3.00 2.03
C GLY A 95 11.91 -1.51 1.81
N PRO A 96 11.52 -0.61 2.75
CA PRO A 96 11.78 0.82 2.63
C PRO A 96 13.27 1.16 2.42
N GLU A 97 14.17 0.46 3.09
CA GLU A 97 15.62 0.67 2.90
C GLU A 97 16.04 0.36 1.45
N MET A 98 15.51 -0.72 0.87
CA MET A 98 15.74 -1.09 -0.54
C MET A 98 15.13 -0.05 -1.49
N TRP A 99 13.90 0.39 -1.24
CA TRP A 99 13.20 1.35 -2.09
C TRP A 99 13.88 2.72 -2.08
N ILE A 100 14.32 3.20 -0.91
CA ILE A 100 15.06 4.46 -0.76
C ILE A 100 16.40 4.40 -1.50
N LYS A 101 17.14 3.28 -1.40
CA LYS A 101 18.37 3.08 -2.19
C LYS A 101 18.13 3.14 -3.69
N ARG A 102 16.93 2.76 -4.15
CA ARG A 102 16.49 2.88 -5.55
C ARG A 102 15.86 4.24 -5.88
N GLY A 103 15.83 5.18 -4.95
CA GLY A 103 15.34 6.55 -5.15
C GLY A 103 13.85 6.76 -4.89
N VAL A 104 13.12 5.73 -4.45
CA VAL A 104 11.70 5.85 -4.10
C VAL A 104 11.57 6.61 -2.78
N ARG A 105 10.72 7.64 -2.76
CA ARG A 105 10.49 8.47 -1.58
C ARG A 105 9.38 7.87 -0.71
N VAL A 106 9.78 7.17 0.34
CA VAL A 106 8.89 6.58 1.36
C VAL A 106 9.46 6.79 2.76
N PRO A 107 8.62 6.80 3.81
CA PRO A 107 9.10 6.75 5.18
C PRO A 107 9.62 5.35 5.53
N ASP A 108 10.70 5.27 6.33
CA ASP A 108 11.21 3.98 6.83
C ASP A 108 10.16 3.24 7.66
N GLN A 109 9.43 3.98 8.50
CA GLN A 109 8.35 3.47 9.34
C GLN A 109 7.09 4.31 9.18
N ILE A 110 5.94 3.65 9.19
CA ILE A 110 4.64 4.32 9.23
C ILE A 110 4.23 4.36 10.70
N THR A 111 4.23 5.56 11.29
CA THR A 111 3.79 5.82 12.67
C THR A 111 2.34 6.31 12.70
N ASP A 112 1.77 6.47 13.89
CA ASP A 112 0.43 7.03 14.11
C ASP A 112 -0.67 6.33 13.28
N VAL A 113 -0.59 5.00 13.28
CA VAL A 113 -1.61 4.14 12.68
C VAL A 113 -2.76 3.98 13.67
N VAL A 114 -3.97 4.28 13.21
CA VAL A 114 -5.21 4.02 13.93
C VAL A 114 -5.96 2.86 13.30
N ASP A 115 -6.75 2.15 14.11
CA ASP A 115 -7.66 1.15 13.59
C ASP A 115 -8.78 1.83 12.79
N PRO A 116 -9.23 1.21 11.68
CA PRO A 116 -10.39 1.73 10.97
C PRO A 116 -11.62 1.73 11.88
N PRO A 117 -12.58 2.65 11.67
CA PRO A 117 -13.85 2.61 12.39
C PRO A 117 -14.54 1.25 12.25
N SER A 118 -15.36 0.88 13.23
CA SER A 118 -16.15 -0.35 13.14
C SER A 118 -17.07 -0.30 11.91
N HIS A 119 -17.47 -1.47 11.42
CA HIS A 119 -18.40 -1.57 10.29
C HIS A 119 -19.69 -0.76 10.53
N GLU A 120 -20.26 -0.81 11.75
CA GLU A 120 -21.42 0.00 12.14
C GLU A 120 -21.18 1.50 11.94
N TRP A 121 -20.01 2.00 12.35
CA TRP A 121 -19.67 3.42 12.19
C TRP A 121 -19.39 3.79 10.75
N LEU A 122 -18.73 2.93 9.97
CA LEU A 122 -18.51 3.14 8.54
C LEU A 122 -19.84 3.27 7.79
N GLU A 123 -20.80 2.37 8.04
CA GLU A 123 -22.14 2.43 7.44
C GLU A 123 -22.86 3.73 7.82
N ARG A 124 -22.83 4.13 9.10
CA ARG A 124 -23.42 5.41 9.53
C ARG A 124 -22.77 6.61 8.84
N MET A 125 -21.46 6.60 8.66
CA MET A 125 -20.74 7.67 7.96
C MET A 125 -21.14 7.74 6.48
N ILE A 126 -21.25 6.59 5.81
CA ILE A 126 -21.67 6.51 4.40
C ILE A 126 -23.07 7.11 4.23
N VAL A 127 -24.04 6.62 5.00
CA VAL A 127 -25.42 7.12 4.95
C VAL A 127 -25.48 8.62 5.26
N GLY A 128 -24.77 9.09 6.28
CA GLY A 128 -24.73 10.51 6.63
C GLY A 128 -24.13 11.40 5.56
N ILE A 129 -23.15 10.92 4.78
CA ILE A 129 -22.60 11.64 3.63
C ILE A 129 -23.60 11.62 2.48
N GLU A 130 -24.20 10.47 2.16
CA GLU A 130 -25.21 10.36 1.10
C GLU A 130 -26.40 11.30 1.30
N GLU A 131 -26.89 11.44 2.54
CA GLU A 131 -27.97 12.38 2.87
C GLU A 131 -27.58 13.85 2.68
N ARG A 132 -26.30 14.19 2.86
CA ARG A 132 -25.80 15.56 2.76
C ARG A 132 -25.46 16.00 1.33
N PHE A 133 -25.24 15.04 0.44
CA PHE A 133 -24.86 15.30 -0.96
C PHE A 133 -25.89 14.75 -1.98
N LYS A 134 -27.12 14.47 -1.52
CA LYS A 134 -28.32 14.46 -2.35
C LYS A 134 -28.78 15.89 -2.66
#